data_AF-A0A926MX29-F1
#
_entry.id   AF-A0A926MX29-F1
#
_cell.length_a   1.000
_cell.length_b   1.000
_cell.length_c   1.000
_cell.angle_alpha   90.00
_cell.angle_beta   90.00
_cell.angle_gamma   90.00
#
_symmetry.space_group_name_H-M   'P 1'
#
loop_
_entity.id
_entity.type
_entity.pdbx_description
1 polymer ?
#
loop_
_entity_poly.entity_id
_entity_poly.type
_entity_poly.pdbx_seq_one_letter_code
_entity_poly.pdbx_strand_id
1 'polypeptide(L)'
;MEKNLYIDASHPNETRVVLKSDENIEDYEYEGLKNNLIKNNIYLGKVSRIEPSLQAAFVDFGRDRHGFLSFNDIQSDYYQIPKADLDKIKEEEEKAREELSKQVEAKEEENIAEGKLEIDDPIEKEIENQTENKEITDEKNIIEEE
;
A
#
# COMPACT_ATOMS: atom_id res chain seq x y z
N MET A 1 -31.25 -2.96 6.14
CA MET A 1 -31.69 -2.18 4.97
C MET A 1 -30.95 -2.68 3.76
N GLU A 2 -31.60 -2.70 2.60
CA GLU A 2 -30.96 -3.13 1.36
C GLU A 2 -30.13 -1.97 0.80
N LYS A 3 -28.88 -2.24 0.46
CA LYS A 3 -28.01 -1.30 -0.24
C LYS A 3 -27.92 -1.73 -1.70
N ASN A 4 -28.24 -0.82 -2.61
CA ASN A 4 -28.25 -1.05 -4.05
C ASN A 4 -27.11 -0.27 -4.71
N LEU A 5 -26.33 -0.96 -5.55
CA LEU A 5 -25.27 -0.37 -6.36
C LEU A 5 -25.76 -0.17 -7.80
N TYR A 6 -25.81 1.08 -8.26
CA TYR A 6 -26.19 1.45 -9.62
C TYR A 6 -24.97 1.86 -10.42
N ILE A 7 -24.82 1.32 -11.62
CA ILE A 7 -23.70 1.62 -12.52
C ILE A 7 -24.27 2.11 -13.86
N ASP A 8 -23.98 3.36 -14.24
CA ASP A 8 -24.32 3.92 -15.55
C ASP A 8 -23.05 4.07 -16.39
N ALA A 9 -23.01 3.29 -17.48
CA ALA A 9 -21.96 3.32 -18.50
C ALA A 9 -22.54 3.67 -19.90
N SER A 10 -23.72 4.30 -19.94
CA SER A 10 -24.41 4.66 -21.20
C SER A 10 -23.68 5.77 -21.96
N HIS A 11 -22.88 6.58 -21.26
CA HIS A 11 -22.14 7.69 -21.83
C HIS A 11 -20.71 7.23 -22.11
N PRO A 12 -20.20 7.38 -23.34
CA PRO A 12 -18.88 6.84 -23.70
C PRO A 12 -17.72 7.55 -23.00
N ASN A 13 -17.95 8.75 -22.44
CA ASN A 13 -16.92 9.58 -21.84
C ASN A 13 -16.83 9.47 -20.32
N GLU A 14 -17.77 8.76 -19.70
CA GLU A 14 -17.92 8.71 -18.25
C GLU A 14 -18.61 7.44 -17.78
N THR A 15 -18.18 6.93 -16.63
CA THR A 15 -18.89 5.92 -15.86
C THR A 15 -19.29 6.52 -14.52
N ARG A 16 -20.54 6.30 -14.11
CA ARG A 16 -21.07 6.79 -12.83
C ARG A 16 -21.52 5.61 -11.98
N VAL A 17 -21.13 5.62 -10.71
CA VAL A 17 -21.48 4.57 -9.75
C VAL A 17 -22.16 5.21 -8.56
N VAL A 18 -23.31 4.66 -8.14
CA VAL A 18 -24.11 5.21 -7.03
C VAL A 18 -24.44 4.09 -6.05
N LEU A 19 -24.08 4.27 -4.78
CA LEU A 19 -24.53 3.43 -3.68
C LEU A 19 -25.76 4.09 -3.04
N LYS A 20 -26.89 3.37 -3.03
CA LYS A 20 -28.17 3.86 -2.54
C LYS A 20 -28.74 2.96 -1.47
N SER A 21 -29.25 3.56 -0.40
CA SER A 21 -30.06 2.89 0.63
C SER A 21 -31.44 3.52 0.65
N ASP A 22 -32.48 2.72 0.37
CA ASP A 22 -33.87 3.17 0.24
C ASP A 22 -34.04 4.34 -0.76
N GLU A 23 -34.30 5.56 -0.28
CA GLU A 23 -34.42 6.79 -1.07
C GLU A 23 -33.19 7.70 -1.00
N ASN A 24 -32.19 7.36 -0.18
CA ASN A 24 -31.01 8.20 0.04
C ASN A 24 -29.79 7.68 -0.73
N ILE A 25 -29.01 8.61 -1.28
CA ILE A 25 -27.70 8.33 -1.86
C ILE A 25 -26.69 8.35 -0.71
N GLU A 26 -25.98 7.24 -0.52
CA GLU A 26 -24.89 7.16 0.46
C GLU A 26 -23.57 7.59 -0.16
N ASP A 27 -23.30 7.16 -1.39
CA ASP A 27 -22.04 7.44 -2.08
C ASP A 27 -22.24 7.60 -3.60
N TYR A 28 -21.38 8.40 -4.21
CA TYR A 28 -21.39 8.70 -5.64
C TYR A 28 -19.96 8.82 -6.16
N GLU A 29 -19.60 7.95 -7.09
CA GLU A 29 -18.32 7.99 -7.80
C GLU A 29 -18.51 8.28 -9.29
N TYR A 30 -17.53 9.00 -9.84
CA TYR A 30 -17.47 9.36 -11.25
C TYR A 30 -16.07 9.07 -11.79
N GLU A 31 -16.01 8.33 -12.90
CA GLU A 31 -14.77 8.02 -13.60
C GLU A 31 -14.84 8.51 -15.05
N GLY A 32 -13.92 9.39 -15.45
CA GLY A 32 -13.80 9.87 -16.83
C GLY A 32 -12.73 9.12 -17.63
N LEU A 33 -12.87 9.09 -18.96
CA LEU A 33 -11.96 8.36 -19.89
C LEU A 33 -10.45 8.64 -19.73
N LYS A 34 -10.07 9.80 -19.20
CA LYS A 34 -8.65 10.22 -19.11
C LYS A 34 -8.00 9.86 -17.78
N ASN A 35 -8.74 9.28 -16.84
CA ASN A 35 -8.23 9.01 -15.50
C ASN A 35 -7.67 7.59 -15.42
N ASN A 36 -6.61 7.31 -16.18
CA ASN A 36 -5.89 6.04 -16.08
C ASN A 36 -5.01 6.07 -14.81
N LEU A 37 -5.65 5.98 -13.64
CA LEU A 37 -4.94 5.83 -12.38
C LEU A 37 -4.21 4.49 -12.42
N ILE A 38 -2.88 4.54 -12.26
CA ILE A 38 -2.03 3.34 -12.27
C ILE A 38 -1.65 2.88 -10.86
N LYS A 39 -2.00 3.69 -9.85
CA LYS A 39 -1.77 3.37 -8.44
C LYS A 39 -2.58 2.11 -8.10
N ASN A 40 -1.98 1.20 -7.35
CA ASN A 40 -2.58 -0.07 -6.90
C ASN A 40 -2.89 -1.09 -8.03
N ASN A 41 -2.47 -0.86 -9.27
CA ASN A 41 -2.60 -1.85 -10.33
C ASN A 41 -1.58 -2.99 -10.16
N ILE A 42 -1.99 -4.21 -10.48
CA ILE A 42 -1.15 -5.41 -10.42
C ILE A 42 -0.73 -5.80 -11.83
N TYR A 43 0.57 -6.00 -12.04
CA TYR A 43 1.16 -6.36 -13.33
C TYR A 43 2.03 -7.61 -13.21
N LEU A 44 2.09 -8.39 -14.30
CA LEU A 44 3.14 -9.37 -14.50
C LEU A 44 4.32 -8.67 -15.18
N GLY A 45 5.38 -8.40 -14.41
CA GLY A 45 6.58 -7.73 -14.90
C GLY A 45 7.77 -8.68 -15.06
N LYS A 46 8.77 -8.24 -15.82
CA LYS A 46 10.07 -8.91 -15.97
C LYS A 46 11.18 -8.03 -15.40
N VAL A 47 12.05 -8.59 -14.58
CA VAL A 47 13.25 -7.88 -14.09
C VAL A 47 14.15 -7.54 -15.29
N SER A 48 14.36 -6.26 -15.53
CA SER A 48 15.21 -5.74 -16.60
C SER A 48 16.68 -5.69 -16.18
N ARG A 49 16.95 -5.13 -15.00
CA ARG A 49 18.29 -5.06 -14.40
C ARG A 49 18.22 -4.96 -12.89
N ILE A 50 19.32 -5.29 -12.22
CA ILE A 50 19.50 -5.22 -10.77
C ILE A 50 20.56 -4.15 -10.49
N GLU A 51 20.30 -3.25 -9.54
CA GLU A 51 21.21 -2.19 -9.11
C GLU A 51 21.62 -2.43 -7.65
N PRO A 52 22.76 -3.11 -7.39
CA PRO A 52 23.20 -3.42 -6.03
C PRO A 52 23.43 -2.18 -5.17
N SER A 53 23.94 -1.10 -5.77
CA SER A 53 24.20 0.17 -5.07
C SER A 53 22.93 0.81 -4.51
N LEU A 54 21.79 0.61 -5.19
CA LEU A 54 20.49 1.11 -4.75
C LEU A 54 19.71 0.07 -3.93
N GLN A 55 20.25 -1.15 -3.79
CA GLN A 55 19.54 -2.30 -3.25
C GLN A 55 18.14 -2.45 -3.88
N ALA A 56 18.10 -2.41 -5.21
CA ALA A 56 16.84 -2.38 -5.96
C ALA A 56 16.93 -3.09 -7.31
N ALA A 57 15.78 -3.38 -7.90
CA ALA A 57 15.63 -3.92 -9.24
C ALA A 57 14.73 -3.01 -10.09
N PHE A 58 15.05 -2.89 -11.38
CA PHE A 58 14.19 -2.23 -12.34
C PHE A 58 13.36 -3.28 -13.09
N VAL A 59 12.03 -3.10 -13.09
CA VAL A 59 11.07 -4.05 -13.65
C VAL A 59 10.41 -3.45 -14.88
N ASP A 60 10.44 -4.16 -16.00
CA ASP A 60 9.61 -3.85 -17.16
C ASP A 60 8.23 -4.47 -16.95
N PHE A 61 7.20 -3.61 -16.87
CA PHE A 61 5.81 -3.98 -16.70
C PHE A 61 4.92 -3.50 -17.86
N GLY A 62 5.52 -3.22 -19.03
CA GLY A 62 4.79 -2.84 -20.24
C GLY A 62 4.54 -1.35 -20.40
N ARG A 63 5.38 -0.50 -19.80
CA ARG A 63 5.33 0.97 -19.93
C ARG A 63 6.64 1.55 -20.44
N ASP A 64 6.61 2.81 -20.85
CA ASP A 64 7.76 3.53 -21.40
C ASP A 64 8.94 3.62 -20.41
N ARG A 65 8.66 3.64 -19.11
CA ARG A 65 9.67 3.64 -18.05
C ARG A 65 9.54 2.38 -17.20
N HIS A 66 10.68 1.80 -16.86
CA HIS A 66 10.72 0.67 -15.93
C HIS A 66 10.30 1.13 -14.52
N GLY A 67 9.62 0.24 -13.81
CA GLY A 67 9.28 0.42 -12.41
C GLY A 67 10.53 0.23 -11.55
N PHE A 68 10.55 0.92 -10.42
CA PHE A 68 11.55 0.73 -9.39
C PHE A 68 10.97 -0.20 -8.32
N LEU A 69 11.70 -1.27 -7.99
CA LEU A 69 11.33 -2.23 -6.95
C LEU A 69 12.46 -2.30 -5.94
N SER A 70 12.23 -1.79 -4.73
CA SER A 70 13.19 -1.87 -3.63
C SER A 70 13.37 -3.32 -3.18
N PHE A 71 14.55 -3.68 -2.68
CA PHE A 71 14.80 -5.02 -2.15
C PHE A 71 13.88 -5.36 -0.97
N ASN A 72 13.56 -4.38 -0.10
CA ASN A 72 12.70 -4.57 1.06
C ASN A 72 11.25 -4.92 0.69
N ASP A 73 10.81 -4.58 -0.52
CA ASP A 73 9.43 -4.84 -0.98
C ASP A 73 9.29 -6.21 -1.66
N ILE A 74 10.39 -6.94 -1.85
CA ILE A 74 10.39 -8.26 -2.50
C ILE A 74 10.00 -9.31 -1.45
N GLN A 75 8.96 -10.08 -1.75
CA GLN A 75 8.55 -11.19 -0.89
C GLN A 75 9.59 -12.32 -0.88
N SER A 76 9.77 -12.95 0.28
CA SER A 76 10.69 -14.07 0.52
C SER A 76 10.53 -15.22 -0.47
N ASP A 77 9.31 -15.45 -0.98
CA ASP A 77 9.00 -16.44 -2.03
C ASP A 77 9.81 -16.29 -3.33
N TYR A 78 10.26 -15.07 -3.64
CA TYR A 78 11.03 -14.80 -4.84
C TYR A 78 12.55 -14.98 -4.64
N TYR A 79 13.00 -15.31 -3.43
CA TYR A 79 14.43 -15.48 -3.15
C TYR A 79 14.96 -16.80 -3.70
N GLN A 80 16.10 -16.73 -4.37
CA GLN A 80 16.80 -17.90 -4.88
C GLN A 80 17.78 -18.45 -3.84
N ILE A 81 17.26 -19.00 -2.75
CA ILE A 81 18.04 -19.58 -1.65
C ILE A 81 17.56 -21.01 -1.33
N PRO A 82 18.33 -21.81 -0.56
CA PRO A 82 17.92 -23.17 -0.17
C PRO A 82 16.60 -23.16 0.62
N LYS A 83 15.77 -24.19 0.41
CA LYS A 83 14.45 -24.32 1.06
C LYS A 83 14.52 -24.23 2.59
N ALA A 84 15.54 -24.85 3.19
CA ALA A 84 15.71 -24.83 4.63
C ALA A 84 15.91 -23.42 5.21
N ASP A 85 16.42 -22.48 4.42
CA ASP A 85 16.59 -21.08 4.83
C ASP A 85 15.35 -20.24 4.50
N LEU A 86 14.65 -20.53 3.39
CA LEU A 86 13.34 -19.96 3.11
C LEU A 86 12.33 -20.26 4.21
N ASP A 87 12.27 -21.51 4.68
CA ASP A 87 11.31 -21.94 5.70
C ASP A 87 11.53 -21.19 7.01
N LYS A 88 12.79 -20.98 7.42
CA LYS A 88 13.13 -20.18 8.61
C LYS A 88 12.70 -18.72 8.46
N ILE A 89 12.97 -18.11 7.31
CA ILE A 89 12.58 -16.71 7.04
C ILE A 89 11.06 -16.57 7.10
N LYS A 90 10.33 -17.53 6.53
CA LYS A 90 8.86 -17.54 6.58
C LYS A 90 8.32 -17.67 7.99
N GLU A 91 8.89 -18.55 8.82
CA GLU A 91 8.48 -18.68 10.21
C GLU A 91 8.72 -17.38 11.01
N GLU A 92 9.81 -16.66 10.72
CA GLU A 92 10.10 -15.37 11.33
C GLU A 92 9.14 -14.28 10.83
N GLU A 93 8.86 -14.22 9.52
CA GLU A 93 7.89 -13.29 8.92
C GLU A 93 6.48 -13.53 9.46
N GLU A 94 6.06 -14.79 9.64
CA GLU A 94 4.74 -15.15 10.16
C GLU A 94 4.58 -14.72 11.62
N LYS A 95 5.61 -14.93 12.46
CA LYS A 95 5.62 -14.42 13.84
C LYS A 95 5.53 -12.91 13.90
N ALA A 96 6.31 -12.21 13.07
CA ALA A 96 6.28 -10.74 13.00
C ALA A 96 4.90 -10.23 12.54
N ARG A 97 4.27 -10.90 11.57
CA ARG A 97 2.91 -10.58 11.13
C ARG A 97 1.88 -10.81 12.23
N GLU A 98 1.98 -11.90 12.99
CA GLU A 98 1.08 -12.17 14.11
C GLU A 98 1.23 -11.14 15.23
N GLU A 99 2.47 -10.76 15.56
CA GLU A 99 2.75 -9.70 16.54
C GLU A 99 2.21 -8.34 16.08
N LEU A 100 2.39 -8.01 14.79
CA LEU A 100 1.88 -6.77 14.22
C LEU A 100 0.34 -6.76 14.20
N SER A 101 -0.30 -7.87 13.82
CA SER A 101 -1.77 -8.00 13.85
C SER A 101 -2.32 -7.75 15.24
N LYS A 102 -1.68 -8.30 16.28
CA LYS A 102 -2.08 -8.04 17.68
C LYS A 102 -1.92 -6.58 18.09
N GLN A 103 -0.89 -5.90 17.59
CA GLN A 103 -0.69 -4.47 17.83
C GLN A 103 -1.76 -3.61 17.14
N VAL A 104 -2.16 -3.98 15.93
CA VAL A 104 -3.27 -3.32 15.22
C VAL A 104 -4.56 -3.48 15.99
N GLU A 105 -4.92 -4.71 16.35
CA GLU A 105 -6.14 -4.99 17.11
C GLU A 105 -6.18 -4.19 18.42
N ALA A 106 -5.07 -4.14 19.16
CA ALA A 106 -4.98 -3.36 20.40
C ALA A 106 -5.16 -1.84 20.17
N LYS A 107 -4.59 -1.28 19.09
CA LYS A 107 -4.76 0.14 18.73
C LYS A 107 -6.15 0.46 18.22
N GLU A 108 -6.76 -0.44 17.45
CA GLU A 108 -8.14 -0.30 17.03
C GLU A 108 -9.09 -0.29 18.23
N GLU A 109 -8.90 -1.19 19.20
CA GLU A 109 -9.67 -1.19 20.46
C GLU A 109 -9.51 0.12 21.24
N GLU A 110 -8.29 0.66 21.33
CA GLU A 110 -8.02 1.95 21.98
C GLU A 110 -8.70 3.12 21.24
N ASN A 111 -8.58 3.18 19.92
CA ASN A 111 -9.22 4.21 19.09
C ASN A 111 -10.76 4.16 19.18
N ILE A 112 -11.34 2.96 19.20
CA ILE A 112 -12.78 2.75 19.40
C ILE A 112 -13.20 3.23 20.79
N ALA A 113 -12.40 2.96 21.84
CA ALA A 113 -12.67 3.43 23.19
C ALA A 113 -12.57 4.96 23.35
N GLU A 114 -11.66 5.62 22.61
CA GLU A 114 -11.52 7.08 22.55
C GLU A 114 -12.56 7.77 21.63
N GLY A 115 -13.35 7.01 20.88
CA GLY A 115 -14.36 7.55 19.96
C GLY A 115 -13.78 8.17 18.68
N LYS A 116 -12.53 7.86 18.32
CA LYS A 116 -11.91 8.25 17.04
C LYS A 116 -12.18 7.17 16.00
N LEU A 117 -13.14 7.44 15.12
CA LEU A 117 -13.43 6.62 13.94
C LEU A 117 -12.65 7.16 12.74
N GLU A 118 -11.33 7.07 12.78
CA GLU A 118 -10.52 7.34 11.59
C GLU A 118 -10.47 6.09 10.71
N ILE A 119 -10.60 6.26 9.39
CA ILE A 119 -10.73 5.16 8.40
C ILE A 119 -9.35 4.67 7.92
N ASP A 120 -8.28 5.40 8.25
CA ASP A 120 -6.93 5.09 7.78
C ASP A 120 -6.30 3.98 8.62
N ASP A 121 -5.52 3.11 7.98
CA ASP A 121 -4.76 2.05 8.65
C ASP A 121 -3.87 2.69 9.74
N PRO A 122 -4.07 2.36 11.03
CA PRO A 122 -3.36 2.99 12.13
C PRO A 122 -1.83 2.78 12.05
N ILE A 123 -1.37 1.75 11.34
CA ILE A 123 0.06 1.54 11.08
C ILE A 123 0.60 2.51 10.04
N GLU A 124 -0.14 2.78 8.96
CA GLU A 124 0.34 3.61 7.85
C GLU A 124 0.65 5.04 8.34
N LYS A 125 -0.22 5.58 9.20
CA LYS A 125 0.01 6.87 9.89
C LYS A 125 1.24 6.87 10.79
N GLU A 126 1.50 5.79 11.52
CA GLU A 126 2.69 5.74 12.38
C GLU A 126 3.99 5.62 11.57
N ILE A 127 3.97 4.88 10.46
CA ILE A 127 5.13 4.78 9.56
C ILE A 127 5.42 6.15 8.95
N GLU A 128 4.42 6.88 8.44
CA GLU A 128 4.61 8.25 7.93
C GLU A 128 5.24 9.16 8.99
N ASN A 129 4.69 9.16 10.21
CA ASN A 129 5.22 9.95 11.32
C ASN A 129 6.67 9.55 11.70
N GLN A 130 7.01 8.26 11.69
CA GLN A 130 8.38 7.80 11.96
C GLN A 130 9.34 8.20 10.83
N THR A 131 8.88 8.19 9.58
CA THR A 131 9.68 8.54 8.40
C THR A 131 9.97 10.04 8.39
N GLU A 132 8.96 10.89 8.64
CA GLU A 132 9.12 12.34 8.79
C GLU A 132 10.07 12.68 9.96
N ASN A 133 9.93 12.01 11.11
CA ASN A 133 10.81 12.25 12.25
C ASN A 133 12.27 11.84 11.95
N LYS A 134 12.48 10.79 11.15
CA LYS A 134 13.82 10.34 10.72
C LYS A 134 14.48 11.36 9.79
N GLU A 135 13.73 11.86 8.80
CA GLU A 135 14.21 12.91 7.89
C GLU A 135 14.58 14.20 8.66
N ILE A 136 13.78 14.59 9.65
CA ILE A 136 14.06 15.76 10.49
C ILE A 136 15.32 15.57 11.35
N THR A 137 15.57 14.36 11.86
CA THR A 137 16.79 14.06 12.62
C THR A 137 18.03 14.01 11.73
N ASP A 138 17.90 13.48 10.52
CA ASP A 138 19.00 13.38 9.57
C ASP A 138 19.37 14.78 9.03
N GLU A 139 18.41 15.66 8.75
CA GLU A 139 18.67 17.06 8.38
C GLU A 139 19.35 17.87 9.49
N LYS A 140 18.96 17.67 10.76
CA LYS A 140 19.60 18.38 11.90
C LYS A 140 21.04 17.95 12.11
N ASN A 141 21.36 16.67 11.95
CA ASN A 141 22.72 16.16 12.08
C ASN A 141 23.64 16.69 10.96
N ILE A 142 23.09 16.98 9.78
CA ILE A 142 23.86 17.54 8.65
C ILE A 142 24.20 19.04 8.87
N ILE A 143 23.36 19.79 9.59
CA ILE A 143 23.55 21.24 9.82
C ILE A 143 24.47 21.54 11.01
N GLU A 144 24.62 20.61 11.96
CA GLU A 144 25.48 20.80 13.14
C GLU A 144 26.97 20.45 12.89
N GLU A 145 27.33 19.92 11.71
CA GLU A 145 28.71 19.57 11.32
C GLU A 145 29.43 20.61 10.41
N GLU A 146 28.85 21.80 10.16
CA GLU A 146 29.52 22.92 9.45
C GLU A 146 30.00 24.07 10.36
#